data_AF-A0A529QXU4-F1
#
_entry.id   AF-A0A529QXU4-F1
#
_cell.length_a   1.000
_cell.length_b   1.000
_cell.length_c   1.000
_cell.angle_alpha   90.00
_cell.angle_beta   90.00
_cell.angle_gamma   90.00
#
_symmetry.space_group_name_H-M   'P 1'
#
loop_
_entity.id
_entity.type
_entity.pdbx_description
1 polymer ?
#
loop_
_entity_poly.entity_id
_entity_poly.type
_entity_poly.pdbx_seq_one_letter_code
_entity_poly.pdbx_strand_id
1 'polypeptide(L)'
;MPRFDGSNWTPETRARIREAVKSGYNFAGHYTIVEMGCGTECKSAWVVDGRSGAIHPFPLGGEGTSSLKLVYNVKSRLIKSAWLNSEKVLCTQQDFDWDGKDFNNIVGMDHTDKGTFFRCDVLDSSVSMEWPSDEAKTSPGDELSFETFPARVFQNGPVKLPQFDGRDRGAREYRTRISDAMKSGANFAGHYTIIEIGCGTGYLCVYFADTNSGKVWDFPLGGMEYSNLELKYSLDSRLIKARWIDGLNGDQADCAESVAEWDGRNFSSFGKTHRGVADETYCSFDPPQNE
;
A
#
# COMPACT_ATOMS: atom_id res chain seq x y z
N MET A 1 -22.45 14.00 -18.01
CA MET A 1 -23.55 13.02 -18.21
C MET A 1 -22.93 11.75 -18.80
N PRO A 2 -23.31 10.54 -18.35
CA PRO A 2 -22.73 9.28 -18.88
C PRO A 2 -23.03 9.10 -20.37
N ARG A 3 -22.03 8.71 -21.14
CA ARG A 3 -22.13 8.37 -22.57
C ARG A 3 -22.15 6.85 -22.69
N PHE A 4 -23.29 6.33 -23.15
CA PHE A 4 -23.48 4.90 -23.40
C PHE A 4 -23.16 4.62 -24.86
N ASP A 5 -21.97 4.10 -25.13
CA ASP A 5 -21.54 3.60 -26.43
C ASP A 5 -21.91 2.11 -26.60
N GLY A 6 -22.21 1.70 -27.82
CA GLY A 6 -22.62 0.33 -28.14
C GLY A 6 -24.06 -0.06 -27.69
N SER A 7 -24.44 -1.30 -27.99
CA SER A 7 -25.81 -1.82 -27.81
C SER A 7 -26.04 -2.64 -26.54
N ASN A 8 -25.03 -2.87 -25.70
CA ASN A 8 -25.09 -3.84 -24.58
C ASN A 8 -25.63 -3.26 -23.26
N TRP A 9 -26.33 -2.12 -23.31
CA TRP A 9 -26.81 -1.42 -22.12
C TRP A 9 -28.32 -1.63 -21.91
N THR A 10 -28.70 -2.35 -20.86
CA THR A 10 -30.11 -2.47 -20.47
C THR A 10 -30.63 -1.14 -19.92
N PRO A 11 -31.96 -0.89 -19.99
CA PRO A 11 -32.57 0.31 -19.38
C PRO A 11 -32.25 0.46 -17.89
N GLU A 12 -32.17 -0.65 -17.17
CA GLU A 12 -31.86 -0.72 -15.74
C GLU A 12 -30.42 -0.26 -15.45
N THR A 13 -29.44 -0.78 -16.20
CA THR A 13 -28.04 -0.36 -16.07
C THR A 13 -27.86 1.13 -16.36
N ARG A 14 -28.55 1.64 -17.39
CA ARG A 14 -28.53 3.08 -17.73
C ARG A 14 -29.10 3.93 -16.61
N ALA A 15 -30.18 3.48 -15.97
CA ALA A 15 -30.81 4.20 -14.87
C ALA A 15 -29.89 4.28 -13.65
N ARG A 16 -29.32 3.14 -13.21
CA ARG A 16 -28.40 3.09 -12.07
C ARG A 16 -27.12 3.91 -12.29
N ILE A 17 -26.51 3.85 -13.47
CA ILE A 17 -25.33 4.66 -13.79
C ILE A 17 -25.66 6.16 -13.73
N ARG A 18 -26.82 6.57 -14.26
CA ARG A 18 -27.25 7.97 -14.19
C ARG A 18 -27.52 8.41 -12.76
N GLU A 19 -28.13 7.57 -11.94
CA GLU A 19 -28.40 7.84 -10.53
C GLU A 19 -27.10 7.99 -9.74
N ALA A 20 -26.17 7.03 -9.87
CA ALA A 20 -24.88 7.08 -9.19
C ALA A 20 -24.09 8.35 -9.55
N VAL A 21 -24.06 8.74 -10.83
CA VAL A 21 -23.37 9.98 -11.26
C VAL A 21 -24.07 11.23 -10.74
N LYS A 22 -25.41 11.23 -10.58
CA LYS A 22 -26.13 12.34 -9.94
C LYS A 22 -25.80 12.49 -8.46
N SER A 23 -25.51 11.39 -7.76
CA SER A 23 -25.13 11.39 -6.35
C SER A 23 -23.74 11.98 -6.08
N GLY A 24 -22.90 12.12 -7.12
CA GLY A 24 -21.60 12.77 -7.05
C GLY A 24 -20.41 11.83 -7.28
N TYR A 25 -19.21 12.39 -7.18
CA TYR A 25 -17.95 11.65 -7.40
C TYR A 25 -17.52 10.94 -6.11
N ASN A 26 -17.18 9.67 -6.24
CA ASN A 26 -16.76 8.82 -5.12
C ASN A 26 -15.37 8.18 -5.35
N PHE A 27 -14.71 8.47 -6.48
CA PHE A 27 -13.42 7.89 -6.86
C PHE A 27 -12.54 8.88 -7.65
N ALA A 28 -11.22 8.83 -7.45
CA ALA A 28 -10.21 9.54 -8.24
C ALA A 28 -10.55 11.01 -8.61
N GLY A 29 -11.10 11.75 -7.66
CA GLY A 29 -11.49 13.14 -7.76
C GLY A 29 -12.83 13.34 -8.48
N HIS A 30 -12.88 13.03 -9.78
CA HIS A 30 -14.03 13.32 -10.65
C HIS A 30 -14.62 12.07 -11.30
N TYR A 31 -14.29 10.90 -10.78
CA TYR A 31 -14.85 9.64 -11.25
C TYR A 31 -15.91 9.13 -10.28
N THR A 32 -16.84 8.34 -10.81
CA THR A 32 -17.84 7.63 -10.03
C THR A 32 -17.71 6.13 -10.31
N ILE A 33 -17.37 5.36 -9.29
CA ILE A 33 -17.52 3.89 -9.31
C ILE A 33 -18.99 3.57 -9.09
N VAL A 34 -19.54 2.75 -9.99
CA VAL A 34 -20.91 2.26 -9.96
C VAL A 34 -20.86 0.75 -9.81
N GLU A 35 -21.33 0.24 -8.67
CA GLU A 35 -21.49 -1.19 -8.42
C GLU A 35 -22.93 -1.64 -8.68
N MET A 36 -23.10 -2.77 -9.36
CA MET A 36 -24.42 -3.39 -9.55
C MET A 36 -24.37 -4.89 -9.34
N GLY A 37 -25.41 -5.44 -8.73
CA GLY A 37 -25.58 -6.89 -8.65
C GLY A 37 -25.95 -7.45 -10.01
N CYS A 38 -25.32 -8.57 -10.39
CA CYS A 38 -25.59 -9.32 -11.64
C CYS A 38 -26.30 -10.65 -11.39
N GLY A 39 -26.59 -11.00 -10.14
CA GLY A 39 -27.18 -12.28 -9.73
C GLY A 39 -26.87 -12.59 -8.27
N THR A 40 -27.04 -13.85 -7.85
CA THR A 40 -26.67 -14.32 -6.51
C THR A 40 -25.16 -14.22 -6.32
N GLU A 41 -24.73 -13.45 -5.31
CA GLU A 41 -23.30 -13.22 -4.98
C GLU A 41 -22.44 -12.66 -6.12
N CYS A 42 -23.05 -12.06 -7.14
CA CYS A 42 -22.35 -11.49 -8.30
C CYS A 42 -22.43 -9.96 -8.30
N LYS A 43 -21.30 -9.28 -8.54
CA LYS A 43 -21.27 -7.84 -8.84
C LYS A 43 -20.57 -7.54 -10.15
N SER A 44 -21.03 -6.51 -10.84
CA SER A 44 -20.35 -5.83 -11.92
C SER A 44 -20.08 -4.39 -11.49
N ALA A 45 -18.96 -3.83 -11.93
CA ALA A 45 -18.60 -2.45 -11.62
C ALA A 45 -18.14 -1.68 -12.86
N TRP A 46 -18.34 -0.37 -12.84
CA TRP A 46 -17.86 0.56 -13.86
C TRP A 46 -17.29 1.81 -13.21
N VAL A 47 -16.29 2.39 -13.86
CA VAL A 47 -15.81 3.75 -13.57
C VAL A 47 -16.36 4.70 -14.61
N VAL A 48 -17.04 5.76 -14.16
CA VAL A 48 -17.58 6.81 -15.03
C VAL A 48 -16.78 8.08 -14.83
N ASP A 49 -16.21 8.62 -15.90
CA ASP A 49 -15.58 9.93 -15.89
C ASP A 49 -16.65 11.03 -15.81
N GLY A 50 -16.62 11.84 -14.76
CA GLY A 50 -17.54 12.95 -14.55
C GLY A 50 -17.38 14.12 -15.53
N ARG A 51 -16.18 14.29 -16.11
CA ARG A 51 -15.87 15.35 -17.07
C ARG A 51 -16.28 14.95 -18.47
N SER A 52 -15.82 13.78 -18.92
CA SER A 52 -16.08 13.35 -20.30
C SER A 52 -17.36 12.53 -20.43
N GLY A 53 -17.85 11.91 -19.35
CA GLY A 53 -18.95 10.94 -19.39
C GLY A 53 -18.56 9.57 -19.92
N ALA A 54 -17.27 9.30 -20.20
CA ALA A 54 -16.80 7.99 -20.62
C ALA A 54 -17.07 6.95 -19.51
N ILE A 55 -17.40 5.71 -19.92
CA ILE A 55 -17.70 4.61 -19.02
C ILE A 55 -16.69 3.50 -19.29
N HIS A 56 -15.95 3.11 -18.26
CA HIS A 56 -14.92 2.08 -18.33
C HIS A 56 -15.36 0.87 -17.48
N PRO A 57 -15.41 -0.34 -18.05
CA PRO A 57 -15.73 -1.53 -17.28
C PRO A 57 -14.61 -1.82 -16.28
N PHE A 58 -14.97 -2.15 -15.04
CA PHE A 58 -14.00 -2.67 -14.08
C PHE A 58 -13.58 -4.09 -14.51
N PRO A 59 -12.29 -4.45 -14.44
CA PRO A 59 -11.79 -5.74 -14.94
C PRO A 59 -12.30 -6.96 -14.16
N LEU A 60 -12.89 -6.76 -12.98
CA LEU A 60 -13.51 -7.83 -12.19
C LEU A 60 -15.03 -7.70 -12.14
N GLY A 61 -15.69 -8.85 -12.17
CA GLY A 61 -17.14 -8.98 -12.07
C GLY A 61 -17.69 -10.05 -13.01
N GLY A 62 -18.80 -10.68 -12.63
CA GLY A 62 -19.40 -11.78 -13.38
C GLY A 62 -19.02 -13.17 -12.86
N GLU A 63 -19.05 -14.15 -13.77
CA GLU A 63 -18.73 -15.56 -13.47
C GLU A 63 -17.23 -15.68 -13.13
N GLY A 64 -16.89 -16.34 -12.00
CA GLY A 64 -15.51 -16.42 -11.52
C GLY A 64 -15.16 -15.53 -10.32
N THR A 65 -15.93 -14.47 -10.07
CA THR A 65 -15.65 -13.47 -9.02
C THR A 65 -16.80 -13.29 -8.03
N SER A 66 -17.23 -14.36 -7.36
CA SER A 66 -18.35 -14.27 -6.42
C SER A 66 -17.97 -13.48 -5.16
N SER A 67 -18.95 -12.84 -4.52
CA SER A 67 -18.75 -12.01 -3.33
C SER A 67 -17.72 -10.87 -3.48
N LEU A 68 -17.57 -10.32 -4.69
CA LEU A 68 -16.65 -9.20 -4.97
C LEU A 68 -16.91 -8.01 -4.02
N LYS A 69 -15.89 -7.64 -3.26
CA LYS A 69 -15.80 -6.44 -2.41
C LYS A 69 -14.82 -5.47 -3.04
N LEU A 70 -15.20 -4.20 -3.15
CA LEU A 70 -14.36 -3.11 -3.65
C LEU A 70 -14.23 -2.05 -2.55
N VAL A 71 -13.00 -1.57 -2.32
CA VAL A 71 -12.71 -0.46 -1.42
C VAL A 71 -11.98 0.63 -2.20
N TYR A 72 -12.55 1.83 -2.19
CA TYR A 72 -12.08 2.98 -2.95
C TYR A 72 -12.55 4.27 -2.28
N ASN A 73 -11.96 5.40 -2.68
CA ASN A 73 -12.42 6.71 -2.22
C ASN A 73 -12.12 7.83 -3.22
N VAL A 74 -12.80 8.97 -3.04
CA VAL A 74 -12.72 10.11 -3.97
C VAL A 74 -11.34 10.77 -4.04
N LYS A 75 -10.43 10.51 -3.10
CA LYS A 75 -9.10 11.13 -3.08
C LYS A 75 -8.01 10.23 -3.64
N SER A 76 -8.34 8.98 -3.98
CA SER A 76 -7.37 7.99 -4.44
C SER A 76 -7.73 7.46 -5.82
N ARG A 77 -6.70 7.09 -6.58
CA ARG A 77 -6.79 6.31 -7.81
C ARG A 77 -6.68 4.79 -7.57
N LEU A 78 -6.48 4.39 -6.31
CA LEU A 78 -6.38 2.99 -5.91
C LEU A 78 -7.77 2.39 -5.68
N ILE A 79 -7.97 1.18 -6.19
CA ILE A 79 -9.10 0.31 -5.84
C ILE A 79 -8.53 -0.98 -5.25
N LYS A 80 -8.92 -1.30 -4.02
CA LYS A 80 -8.64 -2.62 -3.43
C LYS A 80 -9.82 -3.54 -3.71
N SER A 81 -9.55 -4.78 -4.13
CA SER A 81 -10.62 -5.74 -4.40
C SER A 81 -10.35 -7.10 -3.76
N ALA A 82 -11.43 -7.77 -3.36
CA ALA A 82 -11.39 -9.14 -2.84
C ALA A 82 -12.62 -9.92 -3.34
N TRP A 83 -12.45 -11.17 -3.76
CA TRP A 83 -13.55 -12.03 -4.21
C TRP A 83 -13.29 -13.50 -3.88
N LEU A 84 -14.35 -14.30 -3.88
CA LEU A 84 -14.29 -15.76 -3.89
C LEU A 84 -14.07 -16.22 -5.33
N ASN A 85 -12.92 -16.83 -5.58
CA ASN A 85 -12.63 -17.47 -6.85
C ASN A 85 -13.42 -18.79 -6.93
N SER A 86 -14.34 -18.91 -7.88
CA SER A 86 -15.21 -20.08 -7.99
C SER A 86 -14.48 -21.35 -8.47
N GLU A 87 -13.32 -21.22 -9.12
CA GLU A 87 -12.52 -22.37 -9.57
C GLU A 87 -11.63 -22.91 -8.45
N LYS A 88 -11.05 -22.00 -7.65
CA LYS A 88 -10.10 -22.35 -6.59
C LYS A 88 -10.77 -22.49 -5.20
N VAL A 89 -11.99 -21.99 -5.01
CA VAL A 89 -12.70 -21.88 -3.71
C VAL A 89 -11.85 -21.14 -2.65
N LEU A 90 -11.07 -20.16 -3.11
CA LEU A 90 -10.17 -19.34 -2.29
C LEU A 90 -10.55 -17.86 -2.40
N CYS A 91 -10.26 -17.10 -1.36
CA CYS A 91 -10.35 -15.65 -1.40
C CYS A 91 -9.15 -15.12 -2.20
N THR A 92 -9.42 -14.36 -3.25
CA THR A 92 -8.41 -13.71 -4.08
C THR A 92 -8.49 -12.21 -3.85
N GLN A 93 -7.34 -11.55 -3.74
CA GLN A 93 -7.25 -10.10 -3.64
C GLN A 93 -6.46 -9.54 -4.81
N GLN A 94 -6.92 -8.41 -5.35
CA GLN A 94 -6.23 -7.68 -6.41
C GLN A 94 -6.43 -6.19 -6.23
N ASP A 95 -5.33 -5.45 -6.23
CA ASP A 95 -5.35 -4.00 -6.17
C ASP A 95 -5.16 -3.42 -7.59
N PHE A 96 -5.78 -2.28 -7.86
CA PHE A 96 -5.72 -1.63 -9.17
C PHE A 96 -5.38 -0.14 -9.03
N ASP A 97 -4.42 0.31 -9.83
CA ASP A 97 -4.13 1.73 -10.04
C ASP A 97 -4.91 2.23 -11.25
N TRP A 98 -5.69 3.30 -11.08
CA TRP A 98 -6.42 3.93 -12.17
C TRP A 98 -5.64 5.09 -12.77
N ASP A 99 -5.26 5.00 -14.04
CA ASP A 99 -4.50 6.07 -14.74
C ASP A 99 -5.39 7.10 -15.45
N GLY A 100 -6.71 6.91 -15.41
CA GLY A 100 -7.68 7.74 -16.11
C GLY A 100 -8.26 7.10 -17.36
N LYS A 101 -7.73 5.95 -17.80
CA LYS A 101 -8.17 5.21 -18.97
C LYS A 101 -8.26 3.71 -18.71
N ASP A 102 -7.26 3.14 -18.07
CA ASP A 102 -7.09 1.70 -17.85
C ASP A 102 -6.81 1.40 -16.37
N PHE A 103 -7.11 0.17 -15.95
CA PHE A 103 -6.81 -0.35 -14.62
C PHE A 103 -5.50 -1.11 -14.67
N ASN A 104 -4.45 -0.51 -14.12
CA ASN A 104 -3.14 -1.15 -14.05
C ASN A 104 -3.13 -2.06 -12.81
N ASN A 105 -2.85 -3.34 -13.03
CA ASN A 105 -2.74 -4.31 -11.95
C ASN A 105 -1.59 -3.91 -11.03
N ILE A 106 -1.89 -3.67 -9.76
CA ILE A 106 -0.87 -3.62 -8.72
C ILE A 106 -0.85 -5.03 -8.13
N VAL A 107 0.27 -5.73 -8.21
CA VAL A 107 0.39 -7.15 -7.82
C VAL A 107 -0.45 -7.44 -6.56
N GLY A 108 -1.56 -8.16 -6.76
CA GLY A 108 -2.39 -8.68 -5.70
C GLY A 108 -1.87 -10.03 -5.27
N MET A 109 -2.10 -10.40 -4.01
CA MET A 109 -1.85 -11.76 -3.54
C MET A 109 -2.77 -12.73 -4.31
N ASP A 110 -2.23 -13.54 -5.22
CA ASP A 110 -2.89 -14.78 -5.62
C ASP A 110 -2.66 -15.78 -4.48
N HIS A 111 -3.76 -16.38 -4.00
CA HIS A 111 -3.87 -17.40 -2.95
C HIS A 111 -3.94 -16.90 -1.49
N THR A 112 -5.14 -16.95 -0.89
CA THR A 112 -5.24 -17.37 0.53
C THR A 112 -4.93 -18.86 0.62
N ASP A 113 -4.00 -19.25 1.48
CA ASP A 113 -3.56 -20.62 1.64
C ASP A 113 -4.68 -21.63 1.90
N LYS A 114 -4.41 -22.87 1.47
CA LYS A 114 -5.21 -24.07 1.74
C LYS A 114 -5.39 -24.26 3.26
N GLY A 115 -6.43 -23.71 3.85
CA GLY A 115 -6.67 -23.94 5.27
C GLY A 115 -7.88 -23.30 5.95
N THR A 116 -8.47 -22.23 5.41
CA THR A 116 -9.63 -21.58 6.04
C THR A 116 -10.81 -21.50 5.08
N PHE A 117 -11.65 -22.51 5.17
CA PHE A 117 -13.01 -22.47 4.66
C PHE A 117 -13.78 -21.30 5.31
N PHE A 118 -14.41 -20.50 4.46
CA PHE A 118 -15.37 -19.42 4.75
C PHE A 118 -14.84 -18.17 5.47
N ARG A 119 -14.32 -17.20 4.69
CA ARG A 119 -14.90 -15.84 4.54
C ARG A 119 -13.91 -14.87 3.88
N CYS A 120 -14.34 -14.19 2.81
CA CYS A 120 -13.71 -12.96 2.27
C CYS A 120 -13.90 -11.76 3.22
N ASP A 121 -13.67 -11.96 4.51
CA ASP A 121 -13.76 -10.92 5.55
C ASP A 121 -12.37 -10.35 5.90
N VAL A 122 -11.33 -10.72 5.16
CA VAL A 122 -9.91 -10.29 5.29
C VAL A 122 -9.69 -8.78 5.02
N LEU A 123 -10.75 -8.00 4.80
CA LEU A 123 -10.68 -6.54 4.93
C LEU A 123 -10.90 -6.08 6.39
N ASP A 124 -11.03 -7.01 7.33
CA ASP A 124 -11.08 -6.77 8.78
C ASP A 124 -9.84 -7.35 9.48
N SER A 125 -9.32 -6.59 10.44
CA SER A 125 -7.89 -6.50 10.78
C SER A 125 -7.34 -7.54 11.77
N SER A 126 -7.40 -8.84 11.47
CA SER A 126 -6.67 -9.84 12.29
C SER A 126 -6.60 -11.21 11.61
N VAL A 127 -5.38 -11.68 11.30
CA VAL A 127 -4.88 -13.07 11.42
C VAL A 127 -3.64 -13.26 10.53
N SER A 128 -2.61 -13.86 11.11
CA SER A 128 -1.31 -14.27 10.56
C SER A 128 -1.26 -15.80 10.35
N MET A 129 -0.63 -16.30 9.27
CA MET A 129 -0.07 -17.67 9.18
C MET A 129 0.78 -17.90 7.90
N GLU A 130 1.66 -18.91 7.96
CA GLU A 130 2.91 -19.19 7.23
C GLU A 130 2.81 -19.93 5.87
N TRP A 131 3.91 -19.91 5.08
CA TRP A 131 4.04 -20.34 3.67
C TRP A 131 4.93 -21.59 3.43
N PRO A 132 4.72 -22.38 2.35
CA PRO A 132 5.70 -23.27 1.74
C PRO A 132 6.37 -22.70 0.47
N SER A 133 7.56 -23.22 0.14
CA SER A 133 8.59 -22.59 -0.70
C SER A 133 8.54 -22.83 -2.23
N ASP A 134 9.35 -21.99 -2.90
CA ASP A 134 10.03 -22.10 -4.21
C ASP A 134 9.21 -22.05 -5.51
N GLU A 135 9.13 -20.86 -6.12
CA GLU A 135 9.88 -20.50 -7.34
C GLU A 135 9.78 -18.98 -7.61
N ALA A 136 10.92 -18.31 -7.71
CA ALA A 136 11.06 -16.87 -7.86
C ALA A 136 10.55 -16.34 -9.21
N LYS A 137 9.67 -15.33 -9.21
CA LYS A 137 9.54 -14.32 -10.27
C LYS A 137 9.15 -12.96 -9.68
N THR A 138 10.13 -12.04 -9.65
CA THR A 138 10.07 -10.56 -9.56
C THR A 138 8.87 -9.93 -8.81
N SER A 139 9.10 -9.30 -7.65
CA SER A 139 8.05 -8.64 -6.86
C SER A 139 7.85 -7.16 -7.25
N PRO A 140 6.65 -6.60 -6.98
CA PRO A 140 6.28 -5.21 -7.31
C PRO A 140 7.20 -4.13 -6.73
N GLY A 141 8.01 -4.45 -5.72
CA GLY A 141 9.05 -3.55 -5.21
C GLY A 141 10.14 -3.22 -6.25
N ASP A 142 10.33 -4.10 -7.23
CA ASP A 142 11.26 -3.88 -8.35
C ASP A 142 10.67 -2.98 -9.45
N GLU A 143 9.33 -2.84 -9.51
CA GLU A 143 8.62 -2.05 -10.53
C GLU A 143 8.31 -0.60 -10.08
N LEU A 144 8.14 -0.37 -8.77
CA LEU A 144 7.97 0.99 -8.23
C LEU A 144 9.33 1.69 -8.06
N SER A 145 9.55 2.78 -8.80
CA SER A 145 10.80 3.55 -8.79
C SER A 145 10.68 4.88 -8.03
N PHE A 146 11.76 5.33 -7.41
CA PHE A 146 11.79 6.63 -6.71
C PHE A 146 11.45 7.82 -7.63
N GLU A 147 11.85 7.77 -8.89
CA GLU A 147 11.63 8.82 -9.89
C GLU A 147 10.15 9.05 -10.21
N THR A 148 9.31 8.01 -10.14
CA THR A 148 7.87 8.14 -10.39
C THR A 148 7.10 8.69 -9.19
N PHE A 149 7.75 8.76 -8.03
CA PHE A 149 7.21 9.28 -6.78
C PHE A 149 8.03 10.46 -6.25
N PRO A 150 8.13 11.58 -6.99
CA PRO A 150 8.96 12.70 -6.55
C PRO A 150 8.41 13.40 -5.30
N ALA A 151 9.31 13.88 -4.45
CA ALA A 151 8.99 14.81 -3.37
C ALA A 151 8.39 16.09 -3.96
N ARG A 152 7.35 16.62 -3.31
CA ARG A 152 6.61 17.80 -3.82
C ARG A 152 7.04 19.11 -3.19
N VAL A 153 7.53 19.05 -1.96
CA VAL A 153 7.89 20.20 -1.14
C VAL A 153 9.21 19.90 -0.46
N PHE A 154 10.18 20.79 -0.65
CA PHE A 154 11.48 20.69 0.01
C PHE A 154 11.52 21.61 1.23
N GLN A 155 12.44 21.31 2.15
CA GLN A 155 12.62 22.12 3.35
C GLN A 155 12.92 23.56 2.94
N ASN A 156 12.19 24.51 3.53
CA ASN A 156 12.38 25.92 3.26
C ASN A 156 12.54 26.68 4.59
N GLY A 157 13.79 26.92 4.97
CA GLY A 157 14.16 27.60 6.20
C GLY A 157 14.83 26.71 7.24
N PRO A 158 15.06 27.24 8.46
CA PRO A 158 15.74 26.52 9.52
C PRO A 158 14.92 25.34 10.02
N VAL A 159 15.61 24.25 10.39
CA VAL A 159 14.98 23.07 11.01
C VAL A 159 14.31 23.48 12.33
N LYS A 160 13.05 23.08 12.50
CA LYS A 160 12.36 23.13 13.79
C LYS A 160 12.56 21.82 14.54
N LEU A 161 12.94 21.90 15.81
CA LEU A 161 13.20 20.72 16.63
C LEU A 161 11.95 20.24 17.39
N PRO A 162 11.92 18.96 17.81
CA PRO A 162 10.77 18.40 18.51
C PRO A 162 10.57 18.95 19.92
N GLN A 163 9.33 18.83 20.40
CA GLN A 163 8.89 19.24 21.73
C GLN A 163 8.73 18.00 22.62
N PHE A 164 9.84 17.48 23.15
CA PHE A 164 9.86 16.24 23.93
C PHE A 164 9.21 16.34 25.32
N ASP A 165 8.99 17.54 25.85
CA ASP A 165 8.22 17.74 27.08
C ASP A 165 6.74 18.05 26.80
N GLY A 166 6.31 17.98 25.54
CA GLY A 166 4.94 18.28 25.09
C GLY A 166 4.45 17.29 24.04
N ARG A 167 4.20 17.81 22.82
CA ARG A 167 3.63 17.04 21.70
C ARG A 167 4.35 15.73 21.42
N ASP A 168 5.69 15.75 21.44
CA ASP A 168 6.54 14.63 20.99
C ASP A 168 7.09 13.82 22.18
N ARG A 169 6.41 13.86 23.34
CA ARG A 169 6.85 13.17 24.58
C ARG A 169 7.06 11.67 24.43
N GLY A 170 6.35 11.01 23.49
CA GLY A 170 6.48 9.58 23.22
C GLY A 170 7.87 9.19 22.71
N ALA A 171 8.57 10.12 22.05
CA ALA A 171 9.91 9.90 21.51
C ALA A 171 11.03 10.42 22.44
N ARG A 172 10.70 10.81 23.68
CA ARG A 172 11.63 11.47 24.63
C ARG A 172 12.82 10.60 25.02
N GLU A 173 12.63 9.28 25.00
CA GLU A 173 13.70 8.31 25.26
C GLU A 173 14.87 8.51 24.29
N TYR A 174 14.57 8.75 23.00
CA TYR A 174 15.55 8.92 21.94
C TYR A 174 15.80 10.38 21.54
N ARG A 175 15.41 11.34 22.39
CA ARG A 175 15.43 12.78 22.09
C ARG A 175 16.73 13.32 21.50
N THR A 176 17.88 12.86 21.99
CA THR A 176 19.20 13.31 21.53
C THR A 176 19.44 12.85 20.10
N ARG A 177 19.25 11.55 19.83
CA ARG A 177 19.44 10.96 18.49
C ARG A 177 18.48 11.57 17.47
N ILE A 178 17.22 11.75 17.85
CA ILE A 178 16.21 12.40 17.00
C ILE A 178 16.59 13.85 16.71
N SER A 179 16.99 14.61 17.74
CA SER A 179 17.39 16.02 17.56
C SER A 179 18.61 16.14 16.65
N ASP A 180 19.60 15.28 16.81
CA ASP A 180 20.84 15.35 16.05
C ASP A 180 20.63 14.91 14.60
N ALA A 181 19.80 13.88 14.35
CA ALA A 181 19.39 13.51 13.00
C ALA A 181 18.63 14.66 12.30
N MET A 182 17.68 15.31 12.99
CA MET A 182 16.94 16.44 12.42
C MET A 182 17.85 17.65 12.14
N LYS A 183 18.84 17.93 12.99
CA LYS A 183 19.82 19.02 12.74
C LYS A 183 20.67 18.76 11.49
N SER A 184 20.90 17.51 11.12
CA SER A 184 21.57 17.14 9.86
C SER A 184 20.71 17.44 8.62
N GLY A 185 19.41 17.67 8.80
CA GLY A 185 18.48 18.06 7.74
C GLY A 185 17.55 16.95 7.28
N ALA A 186 16.73 17.28 6.28
CA ALA A 186 15.84 16.31 5.63
C ALA A 186 16.65 15.31 4.80
N ASN A 187 16.23 14.05 4.81
CA ASN A 187 16.78 12.97 3.99
C ASN A 187 15.69 12.17 3.23
N PHE A 188 14.41 12.54 3.40
CA PHE A 188 13.27 11.87 2.79
C PHE A 188 12.14 12.86 2.44
N ALA A 189 11.45 12.63 1.32
CA ALA A 189 10.25 13.36 0.90
C ALA A 189 10.37 14.90 0.98
N GLY A 190 11.56 15.41 0.68
CA GLY A 190 11.94 16.81 0.52
C GLY A 190 12.18 17.59 1.82
N HIS A 191 11.39 17.34 2.86
CA HIS A 191 11.47 18.09 4.13
C HIS A 191 11.27 17.22 5.37
N TYR A 192 11.43 15.92 5.23
CA TYR A 192 11.33 15.01 6.34
C TYR A 192 12.64 14.27 6.59
N THR A 193 12.80 13.79 7.81
CA THR A 193 13.96 13.02 8.25
C THR A 193 13.48 11.65 8.72
N ILE A 194 13.91 10.59 8.05
CA ILE A 194 13.88 9.21 8.57
C ILE A 194 15.07 9.05 9.52
N ILE A 195 14.80 8.49 10.69
CA ILE A 195 15.72 8.42 11.82
C ILE A 195 15.76 6.97 12.30
N GLU A 196 16.80 6.24 11.91
CA GLU A 196 17.00 4.85 12.27
C GLU A 196 17.84 4.75 13.54
N ILE A 197 17.29 4.14 14.59
CA ILE A 197 17.95 4.03 15.89
C ILE A 197 18.03 2.56 16.28
N GLY A 198 19.23 2.03 16.48
CA GLY A 198 19.39 0.70 17.08
C GLY A 198 18.74 0.64 18.46
N CYS A 199 17.78 -0.27 18.64
CA CYS A 199 17.08 -0.48 19.92
C CYS A 199 17.16 -1.91 20.46
N GLY A 200 18.06 -2.71 19.87
CA GLY A 200 18.39 -4.07 20.29
C GLY A 200 19.33 -4.71 19.28
N THR A 201 19.78 -5.94 19.54
CA THR A 201 20.58 -6.71 18.58
C THR A 201 19.71 -7.06 17.37
N GLY A 202 20.02 -6.48 16.20
CA GLY A 202 19.28 -6.74 14.96
C GLY A 202 17.95 -6.01 14.81
N TYR A 203 17.68 -4.97 15.62
CA TYR A 203 16.41 -4.23 15.57
C TYR A 203 16.61 -2.71 15.49
N LEU A 204 15.81 -2.07 14.63
CA LEU A 204 15.74 -0.62 14.49
C LEU A 204 14.42 -0.09 15.04
N CYS A 205 14.50 0.92 15.89
CA CYS A 205 13.38 1.78 16.25
C CYS A 205 13.45 3.00 15.34
N VAL A 206 12.51 3.08 14.41
CA VAL A 206 12.55 4.08 13.35
C VAL A 206 11.55 5.18 13.67
N TYR A 207 12.04 6.42 13.61
CA TYR A 207 11.21 7.62 13.70
C TYR A 207 11.21 8.34 12.37
N PHE A 208 10.16 9.11 12.14
CA PHE A 208 10.04 9.99 11.00
C PHE A 208 9.63 11.37 11.50
N ALA A 209 10.29 12.43 11.03
CA ALA A 209 10.06 13.78 11.52
C ALA A 209 9.96 14.81 10.40
N ASP A 210 9.10 15.81 10.57
CA ASP A 210 8.95 16.95 9.66
C ASP A 210 9.88 18.08 10.11
N THR A 211 10.86 18.46 9.27
CA THR A 211 11.82 19.52 9.61
C THR A 211 11.21 20.91 9.58
N ASN A 212 10.09 21.11 8.88
CA ASN A 212 9.38 22.39 8.81
C ASN A 212 8.53 22.65 10.06
N SER A 213 8.05 21.62 10.76
CA SER A 213 7.18 21.73 11.94
C SER A 213 7.80 21.22 13.25
N GLY A 214 8.85 20.40 13.16
CA GLY A 214 9.47 19.71 14.29
C GLY A 214 8.66 18.51 14.80
N LYS A 215 7.56 18.13 14.14
CA LYS A 215 6.70 17.04 14.60
C LYS A 215 7.37 15.69 14.31
N VAL A 216 7.30 14.78 15.28
CA VAL A 216 7.86 13.44 15.20
C VAL A 216 6.74 12.41 15.26
N TRP A 217 6.89 11.34 14.50
CA TRP A 217 6.04 10.17 14.51
C TRP A 217 6.89 8.91 14.60
N ASP A 218 6.32 7.86 15.17
CA ASP A 218 6.83 6.50 15.00
C ASP A 218 6.67 6.11 13.53
N PHE A 219 7.69 5.47 12.96
CA PHE A 219 7.57 4.89 11.64
C PHE A 219 6.84 3.54 11.75
N PRO A 220 5.95 3.17 10.80
CA PRO A 220 5.15 1.96 10.92
C PRO A 220 5.94 0.65 10.97
N LEU A 221 7.20 0.65 10.50
CA LEU A 221 8.09 -0.51 10.50
C LEU A 221 9.26 -0.25 11.46
N GLY A 222 9.40 -1.07 12.49
CA GLY A 222 10.47 -0.97 13.48
C GLY A 222 10.12 -1.64 14.80
N GLY A 223 11.12 -1.79 15.66
CA GLY A 223 11.02 -2.55 16.90
C GLY A 223 11.23 -4.05 16.68
N MET A 224 10.83 -4.85 17.67
CA MET A 224 11.14 -6.28 17.74
C MET A 224 10.42 -7.14 16.70
N GLU A 225 9.44 -6.59 15.98
CA GLU A 225 8.70 -7.29 14.93
C GLU A 225 9.44 -7.28 13.58
N TYR A 226 10.44 -6.41 13.41
CA TYR A 226 11.13 -6.18 12.13
C TYR A 226 12.63 -6.39 12.29
N SER A 227 13.03 -7.66 12.35
CA SER A 227 14.45 -8.01 12.50
C SER A 227 15.23 -7.72 11.23
N ASN A 228 16.45 -7.20 11.38
CA ASN A 228 17.35 -6.79 10.31
C ASN A 228 16.62 -5.90 9.28
N LEU A 229 15.77 -5.00 9.77
CA LEU A 229 15.06 -4.05 8.92
C LEU A 229 16.07 -3.18 8.16
N GLU A 230 15.97 -3.21 6.84
CA GLU A 230 16.68 -2.34 5.91
C GLU A 230 15.67 -1.43 5.22
N LEU A 231 15.96 -0.13 5.18
CA LEU A 231 15.13 0.87 4.53
C LEU A 231 15.91 1.55 3.40
N LYS A 232 15.30 1.63 2.21
CA LYS A 232 15.78 2.46 1.09
C LYS A 232 14.80 3.60 0.84
N TYR A 233 15.30 4.82 0.90
CA TYR A 233 14.56 6.05 0.71
C TYR A 233 15.49 7.17 0.23
N SER A 234 14.92 8.26 -0.27
CA SER A 234 15.70 9.40 -0.74
C SER A 234 15.01 10.74 -0.50
N LEU A 235 15.80 11.80 -0.45
CA LEU A 235 15.31 13.16 -0.22
C LEU A 235 14.33 13.62 -1.30
N ASP A 236 14.54 13.19 -2.54
CA ASP A 236 13.76 13.57 -3.71
C ASP A 236 12.57 12.65 -3.99
N SER A 237 12.33 11.64 -3.15
CA SER A 237 11.24 10.68 -3.30
C SER A 237 10.33 10.67 -2.09
N ARG A 238 9.05 10.41 -2.33
CA ARG A 238 8.06 10.11 -1.29
C ARG A 238 7.79 8.62 -1.11
N LEU A 239 8.61 7.77 -1.73
CA LEU A 239 8.54 6.32 -1.62
C LEU A 239 9.63 5.81 -0.66
N ILE A 240 9.28 4.82 0.17
CA ILE A 240 10.21 4.05 0.99
C ILE A 240 10.07 2.58 0.60
N LYS A 241 11.19 1.91 0.40
CA LYS A 241 11.26 0.45 0.30
C LYS A 241 11.83 -0.10 1.60
N ALA A 242 11.26 -1.20 2.08
CA ALA A 242 11.64 -1.84 3.31
C ALA A 242 11.83 -3.33 3.09
N ARG A 243 12.87 -3.91 3.70
CA ARG A 243 13.12 -5.35 3.71
C ARG A 243 13.48 -5.78 5.12
N TRP A 244 12.98 -6.93 5.58
CA TRP A 244 13.24 -7.42 6.94
C TRP A 244 13.07 -8.93 7.02
N ILE A 245 13.64 -9.52 8.06
CA ILE A 245 13.45 -10.91 8.42
C ILE A 245 12.15 -11.04 9.21
N ASP A 246 11.22 -11.80 8.67
CA ASP A 246 9.91 -12.10 9.23
C ASP A 246 9.88 -13.53 9.79
N GLY A 247 9.14 -13.77 10.87
CA GLY A 247 8.91 -15.14 11.36
C GLY A 247 10.02 -15.76 12.21
N LEU A 248 10.91 -14.97 12.84
CA LEU A 248 12.00 -15.48 13.71
C LEU A 248 11.57 -16.38 14.90
N ASN A 249 10.27 -16.47 15.20
CA ASN A 249 9.72 -17.30 16.27
C ASN A 249 8.97 -18.55 15.75
N GLY A 250 8.96 -18.79 14.44
CA GLY A 250 8.39 -19.97 13.77
C GLY A 250 9.45 -20.97 13.31
N ASP A 251 9.04 -21.99 12.57
CA ASP A 251 9.94 -23.05 12.07
C ASP A 251 10.85 -22.57 10.93
N GLN A 252 10.55 -21.42 10.30
CA GLN A 252 11.29 -20.85 9.18
C GLN A 252 11.19 -19.32 9.16
N ALA A 253 12.33 -18.65 8.96
CA ALA A 253 12.39 -17.19 8.78
C ALA A 253 12.28 -16.86 7.29
N ASP A 254 11.47 -15.86 6.94
CA ASP A 254 11.28 -15.40 5.56
C ASP A 254 11.82 -14.00 5.37
N CYS A 255 12.26 -13.69 4.16
CA CYS A 255 12.60 -12.34 3.78
C CYS A 255 11.37 -11.60 3.28
N ALA A 256 10.86 -10.69 4.10
CA ALA A 256 9.74 -9.85 3.74
C ALA A 256 10.21 -8.53 3.11
N GLU A 257 9.45 -8.04 2.14
CA GLU A 257 9.63 -6.74 1.52
C GLU A 257 8.30 -5.98 1.46
N SER A 258 8.35 -4.68 1.68
CA SER A 258 7.21 -3.78 1.49
C SER A 258 7.66 -2.46 0.90
N VAL A 259 6.78 -1.82 0.15
CA VAL A 259 6.98 -0.44 -0.33
C VAL A 259 5.88 0.42 0.25
N ALA A 260 6.16 1.67 0.62
CA ALA A 260 5.16 2.62 1.07
C ALA A 260 5.36 4.00 0.44
N GLU A 261 4.25 4.64 0.06
CA GLU A 261 4.22 6.05 -0.36
C GLU A 261 3.79 6.93 0.81
N TRP A 262 4.47 8.05 1.01
CA TRP A 262 4.07 9.13 1.91
C TRP A 262 3.30 10.22 1.16
N ASP A 263 2.04 10.44 1.54
CA ASP A 263 1.17 11.45 0.89
C ASP A 263 1.20 12.84 1.58
N GLY A 264 2.00 12.99 2.63
CA GLY A 264 2.01 14.18 3.50
C GLY A 264 1.19 14.03 4.79
N ARG A 265 0.45 12.93 4.94
CA ARG A 265 -0.40 12.63 6.10
C ARG A 265 -0.24 11.20 6.59
N ASN A 266 -0.20 10.23 5.68
CA ASN A 266 -0.11 8.81 6.00
C ASN A 266 0.86 8.10 5.06
N PHE A 267 1.40 6.97 5.54
CA PHE A 267 2.02 5.98 4.68
C PHE A 267 0.93 5.07 4.11
N SER A 268 0.84 4.98 2.80
CA SER A 268 0.08 3.94 2.11
C SER A 268 1.05 2.84 1.67
N SER A 269 0.98 1.67 2.32
CA SER A 269 1.78 0.51 1.92
C SER A 269 1.21 -0.15 0.67
N PHE A 270 2.11 -0.62 -0.19
CA PHE A 270 1.83 -1.38 -1.41
C PHE A 270 1.81 -2.89 -1.15
N GLY A 271 1.53 -3.31 0.09
CA GLY A 271 1.53 -4.71 0.52
C GLY A 271 2.89 -5.21 1.04
N LYS A 272 2.90 -6.45 1.53
CA LYS A 272 4.07 -7.20 1.98
C LYS A 272 4.25 -8.41 1.07
N THR A 273 5.45 -8.65 0.56
CA THR A 273 5.80 -9.81 -0.26
C THR A 273 6.91 -10.60 0.40
N HIS A 274 6.79 -11.93 0.44
CA HIS A 274 7.86 -12.82 0.89
C HIS A 274 8.73 -13.20 -0.31
N ARG A 275 10.06 -13.04 -0.19
CA ARG A 275 11.04 -13.25 -1.26
C ARG A 275 11.75 -14.61 -1.17
N GLY A 276 11.45 -15.41 -0.14
CA GLY A 276 12.07 -16.70 0.14
C GLY A 276 12.62 -16.77 1.57
N VAL A 277 13.36 -17.84 1.87
CA VAL A 277 13.95 -18.09 3.20
C VAL A 277 14.96 -17.00 3.54
N ALA A 278 14.80 -16.35 4.68
CA ALA A 278 15.74 -15.35 5.15
C ALA A 278 16.99 -15.99 5.75
N ASP A 279 18.15 -15.53 5.28
CA ASP A 279 19.36 -15.41 6.09
C ASP A 279 19.86 -13.95 6.03
N GLU A 280 20.82 -13.58 6.88
CA GLU A 280 21.33 -12.20 6.98
C GLU A 280 21.94 -11.68 5.65
N THR A 281 22.40 -12.58 4.78
CA THR A 281 22.99 -12.24 3.48
C THR A 281 21.95 -12.17 2.37
N TYR A 282 20.85 -12.90 2.48
CA TYR A 282 19.78 -12.99 1.49
C TYR A 282 18.72 -11.90 1.69
N CYS A 283 18.46 -11.49 2.94
CA CYS A 283 17.45 -10.50 3.25
C CYS A 283 17.97 -9.06 3.31
N SER A 284 18.74 -8.66 2.29
CA SER A 284 19.20 -7.29 2.07
C SER A 284 18.91 -6.85 0.65
N PHE A 285 18.66 -5.56 0.43
CA PHE A 285 18.54 -5.02 -0.93
C PHE A 285 19.86 -5.08 -1.70
N ASP A 286 20.99 -5.11 -1.01
CA ASP A 286 22.33 -5.20 -1.59
C ASP A 286 23.05 -6.44 -1.01
N PRO A 287 22.70 -7.67 -1.47
CA PRO A 287 23.31 -8.88 -0.94
C PRO A 287 24.83 -8.87 -1.19
N PRO A 288 25.64 -9.51 -0.31
CA PRO A 288 27.08 -9.56 -0.49
C PRO A 288 27.41 -10.12 -1.87
N GLN A 289 28.25 -9.41 -2.63
CA GLN A 289 28.80 -9.97 -3.86
C GLN A 289 29.75 -11.09 -3.44
N ASN A 290 29.43 -12.33 -3.83
CA ASN A 290 30.33 -13.47 -3.61
C ASN A 290 31.71 -13.13 -4.18
N GLU A 291 32.74 -13.13 -3.33
CA GLU A 291 34.15 -13.13 -3.75
C GLU A 291 34.53 -14.45 -4.42
#